data_AF-V6LBS7-F1
#
_entry.id   AF-V6LBS7-F1
#
_cell.length_a   1.000
_cell.length_b   1.000
_cell.length_c   1.000
_cell.angle_alpha   90.00
_cell.angle_beta   90.00
_cell.angle_gamma   90.00
#
_symmetry.space_group_name_H-M   'P 1'
#
loop_
_entity.id
_entity.type
_entity.pdbx_description
1 polymer ?
#
loop_
_entity_poly.entity_id
_entity_poly.type
_entity_poly.pdbx_seq_one_letter_code
_entity_poly.pdbx_strand_id
1 'polypeptide(L)'
;MPYNKWLPAEKVKLIELLQLQNNRIDWVSISQQIQRSPRQCYDFYRTYLKNEKLPISCGDKQHLWTEEDIDILIREITLRNKFDFEGIQKDFFPQLSPSQLKGKWYHLQRQGKQKINQLSLIFQQVCQQQI
;
A
#
# COMPACT_ATOMS: atom_id res chain seq x y z
N MET A 1 -6.07 -23.48 9.75
CA MET A 1 -6.20 -23.87 8.33
C MET A 1 -4.89 -23.51 7.63
N PRO A 2 -4.05 -24.48 7.24
CA PRO A 2 -2.79 -24.19 6.56
C PRO A 2 -3.05 -23.55 5.18
N TYR A 3 -2.29 -22.51 4.84
CA TYR A 3 -2.32 -21.89 3.51
C TYR A 3 -1.59 -22.79 2.52
N ASN A 4 -2.30 -23.79 1.99
CA ASN A 4 -1.77 -24.63 0.94
C ASN A 4 -1.47 -23.78 -0.29
N LYS A 5 -0.26 -23.94 -0.84
CA LYS A 5 0.19 -23.28 -2.06
C LYS A 5 -0.83 -23.47 -3.19
N TRP A 6 -1.13 -22.41 -3.93
CA TRP A 6 -2.05 -22.45 -5.07
C TRP A 6 -1.43 -23.23 -6.22
N LEU A 7 -2.12 -24.26 -6.70
CA LEU A 7 -1.71 -25.02 -7.88
C LEU A 7 -1.96 -24.20 -9.15
N PRO A 8 -1.14 -24.34 -10.20
CA PRO A 8 -1.35 -23.62 -11.46
C PRO A 8 -2.76 -23.79 -12.05
N ALA A 9 -3.30 -25.02 -12.02
CA ALA A 9 -4.64 -25.32 -12.53
C ALA A 9 -5.76 -24.58 -11.76
N GLU A 10 -5.63 -24.48 -10.42
CA GLU A 10 -6.59 -23.74 -9.58
C GLU A 10 -6.59 -22.24 -9.93
N LYS A 11 -5.42 -21.70 -10.26
CA LYS A 11 -5.28 -20.28 -10.63
C LYS A 11 -5.97 -19.99 -11.96
N VAL A 12 -5.73 -20.82 -12.98
CA VAL A 12 -6.35 -20.68 -14.30
C VAL A 12 -7.87 -20.74 -14.17
N LYS A 13 -8.38 -21.73 -13.44
CA LYS A 13 -9.82 -21.89 -13.20
C LYS A 13 -10.42 -20.69 -12.45
N LEU A 14 -9.71 -20.12 -11.47
CA LEU A 14 -10.16 -18.92 -10.78
C LEU A 14 -10.30 -17.73 -11.75
N ILE A 15 -9.31 -17.53 -12.61
CA ILE A 15 -9.29 -16.42 -13.57
C ILE A 15 -10.43 -16.56 -14.57
N GLU A 16 -10.66 -17.76 -15.11
CA GLU A 16 -11.78 -18.05 -16.01
C GLU A 16 -13.12 -17.71 -15.35
N LEU A 17 -13.33 -18.16 -14.11
CA LEU A 17 -14.56 -17.88 -13.37
C LEU A 17 -14.75 -16.38 -13.09
N LEU A 18 -13.67 -15.66 -12.84
CA LEU A 18 -13.71 -14.21 -12.65
C LEU A 18 -14.06 -13.47 -13.94
N GLN A 19 -13.54 -13.91 -15.09
CA GLN A 19 -13.86 -13.31 -16.39
C GLN A 19 -15.32 -13.51 -16.79
N LEU A 20 -15.96 -14.57 -16.33
CA LEU A 20 -17.39 -14.82 -16.56
C LEU A 20 -18.29 -13.91 -15.71
N GLN A 21 -17.76 -13.20 -14.71
CA GLN A 21 -18.54 -12.35 -13.83
C GLN A 21 -18.31 -10.85 -14.13
N ASN A 22 -19.30 -10.22 -14.77
CA ASN A 22 -19.16 -8.84 -15.24
C ASN A 22 -19.39 -7.75 -14.17
N ASN A 23 -20.15 -8.02 -13.10
CA ASN A 23 -20.61 -6.97 -12.19
C ASN A 23 -20.31 -7.22 -10.71
N ARG A 24 -20.63 -8.41 -10.19
CA ARG A 24 -20.46 -8.73 -8.78
C ARG A 24 -19.87 -10.12 -8.65
N ILE A 25 -18.70 -10.18 -8.03
CA ILE A 25 -17.98 -11.45 -7.82
C ILE A 25 -18.65 -12.20 -6.66
N ASP A 26 -19.26 -13.34 -6.97
CA ASP A 26 -19.78 -14.28 -5.97
C ASP A 26 -18.69 -15.27 -5.54
N TRP A 27 -17.99 -14.89 -4.46
CA TRP A 27 -16.93 -15.72 -3.88
C TRP A 27 -17.44 -17.05 -3.36
N VAL A 28 -18.71 -17.18 -2.98
CA VAL A 28 -19.25 -18.44 -2.45
C VAL A 28 -19.37 -19.45 -3.59
N SER A 29 -19.98 -19.06 -4.70
CA SER A 29 -20.09 -19.91 -5.90
C SER A 29 -18.72 -20.30 -6.45
N ILE A 30 -17.79 -19.35 -6.55
CA ILE A 30 -16.42 -19.62 -7.02
C ILE A 30 -15.68 -20.60 -6.09
N SER A 31 -15.84 -20.44 -4.78
CA SER A 31 -15.18 -21.27 -3.77
C SER A 31 -15.57 -22.75 -3.89
N GLN A 32 -16.85 -23.02 -4.21
CA GLN A 32 -17.36 -24.38 -4.40
C GLN A 32 -16.71 -25.08 -5.60
N GLN A 33 -16.39 -24.34 -6.66
CA GLN A 33 -15.80 -24.90 -7.87
C GLN A 33 -14.29 -25.18 -7.77
N ILE A 34 -13.59 -24.47 -6.90
CA ILE A 34 -12.12 -24.54 -6.75
C ILE A 34 -11.75 -25.32 -5.47
N GLN A 35 -12.74 -25.75 -4.68
CA GLN A 35 -12.54 -26.44 -3.40
C GLN A 35 -11.64 -25.64 -2.43
N ARG A 36 -11.74 -24.31 -2.48
CA ARG A 36 -11.05 -23.38 -1.58
C ARG A 36 -12.08 -22.61 -0.80
N SER A 37 -11.68 -22.01 0.33
CA SER A 37 -12.59 -21.12 1.04
C SER A 37 -12.85 -19.82 0.25
N PRO A 38 -14.03 -19.21 0.36
CA PRO A 38 -14.31 -17.90 -0.25
C PRO A 38 -13.25 -16.85 0.08
N ARG A 39 -12.76 -16.89 1.33
CA ARG A 39 -11.74 -15.97 1.81
C ARG A 39 -10.40 -16.15 1.09
N GLN A 40 -9.97 -17.38 0.87
CA GLN A 40 -8.74 -17.67 0.13
C GLN A 40 -8.84 -17.21 -1.33
N CYS A 41 -9.98 -17.41 -1.99
CA CYS A 41 -10.23 -16.92 -3.35
C CYS A 41 -10.13 -15.39 -3.42
N TYR A 42 -10.74 -14.68 -2.46
CA TYR A 42 -10.67 -13.22 -2.36
C TYR A 42 -9.23 -12.73 -2.12
N ASP A 43 -8.51 -13.32 -1.16
CA ASP A 43 -7.15 -12.91 -0.83
C ASP A 43 -6.19 -13.20 -2.01
N PHE A 44 -6.40 -14.30 -2.74
CA PHE A 44 -5.66 -14.58 -3.97
C PHE A 44 -5.96 -13.54 -5.04
N TYR A 45 -7.24 -13.26 -5.34
CA TYR A 45 -7.64 -12.26 -6.32
C TYR A 45 -7.02 -10.89 -6.01
N ARG A 46 -7.09 -10.44 -4.75
CA ARG A 46 -6.52 -9.17 -4.31
C ARG A 46 -5.00 -9.13 -4.48
N THR A 47 -4.32 -10.24 -4.17
CA THR A 47 -2.85 -10.34 -4.31
C THR A 47 -2.44 -10.44 -5.78
N TYR A 48 -3.20 -11.17 -6.58
CA TYR A 48 -2.97 -11.37 -8.01
C TYR A 48 -3.18 -10.08 -8.80
N LEU A 49 -4.27 -9.34 -8.55
CA LEU A 49 -4.50 -8.01 -9.12
C LEU A 49 -3.35 -7.04 -8.83
N LYS A 50 -2.82 -7.08 -7.60
CA LYS A 50 -1.71 -6.22 -7.18
C LYS A 50 -0.40 -6.56 -7.92
N ASN A 51 -0.21 -7.82 -8.32
CA ASN A 51 1.03 -8.31 -8.92
C ASN A 51 1.01 -8.32 -10.46
N GLU A 52 -0.13 -8.56 -11.10
CA GLU A 52 -0.21 -8.73 -12.56
C GLU A 52 -0.72 -7.51 -13.36
N LYS A 53 -1.01 -6.37 -12.73
CA LYS A 53 -1.48 -5.15 -13.44
C LYS A 53 -2.68 -5.40 -14.37
N LEU A 54 -3.56 -6.37 -14.08
CA LEU A 54 -4.83 -6.48 -14.80
C LEU A 54 -5.59 -5.15 -14.64
N PRO A 55 -6.15 -4.58 -15.72
CA PRO A 55 -6.77 -3.25 -15.72
C PRO A 55 -8.15 -3.25 -15.05
N ILE A 56 -8.33 -4.04 -13.99
CA ILE A 56 -9.48 -3.90 -13.12
C ILE A 56 -9.16 -2.75 -12.18
N SER A 57 -9.71 -1.58 -12.54
CA SER A 57 -9.67 -0.29 -11.86
C SER A 57 -10.25 -0.37 -10.42
N CYS A 58 -9.63 -1.15 -9.56
CA CYS A 58 -9.97 -1.30 -8.14
C CYS A 58 -8.84 -0.78 -7.23
N GLY A 59 -7.98 0.09 -7.75
CA GLY A 59 -6.95 0.76 -6.98
C GLY A 59 -7.03 2.23 -7.28
N ASP A 60 -7.41 3.02 -6.29
CA ASP A 60 -7.20 4.46 -6.26
C ASP A 60 -5.87 4.77 -6.95
N LYS A 61 -5.90 5.62 -7.99
CA LYS A 61 -4.69 6.07 -8.67
C LYS A 61 -3.72 6.49 -7.58
N GLN A 62 -2.65 5.71 -7.39
CA GLN A 62 -1.71 5.98 -6.31
C GLN A 62 -1.13 7.36 -6.59
N HIS A 63 -1.39 8.32 -5.70
CA HIS A 63 -0.84 9.65 -5.82
C HIS A 63 0.67 9.55 -5.89
N LEU A 64 1.24 10.10 -6.96
CA LEU A 64 2.68 10.21 -7.10
C LEU A 64 3.12 11.38 -6.23
N TRP A 65 3.73 11.06 -5.09
CA TRP A 65 4.30 12.06 -4.19
C TRP A 65 5.57 12.66 -4.78
N THR A 66 5.52 13.93 -5.17
CA THR A 66 6.73 14.68 -5.54
C THR A 66 7.49 15.16 -4.31
N GLU A 67 8.71 15.68 -4.50
CA GLU A 67 9.48 16.25 -3.39
C GLU A 67 8.81 17.51 -2.85
N GLU A 68 8.22 18.33 -3.71
CA GLU A 68 7.47 19.53 -3.33
C GLU A 68 6.24 19.18 -2.48
N ASP A 69 5.49 18.13 -2.86
CA ASP A 69 4.35 17.65 -2.07
C ASP A 69 4.78 17.22 -0.66
N ILE A 70 5.93 16.56 -0.55
CA ILE A 70 6.49 16.09 0.71
C ILE A 70 6.88 17.28 1.58
N ASP A 71 7.55 18.28 1.00
CA ASP A 71 7.97 19.49 1.72
C ASP A 71 6.78 20.30 2.22
N ILE A 72 5.75 20.47 1.39
CA ILE A 72 4.50 21.13 1.79
C ILE A 72 3.84 20.38 2.95
N LEU A 73 3.74 19.05 2.85
CA LEU A 73 3.15 18.22 3.89
C LEU A 73 3.91 18.34 5.22
N ILE A 74 5.25 18.27 5.19
CA ILE A 74 6.08 18.37 6.40
C ILE A 74 5.96 19.77 7.01
N ARG A 75 6.04 20.81 6.17
CA ARG A 75 5.96 22.21 6.60
C ARG A 75 4.63 22.49 7.31
N GLU A 76 3.51 22.12 6.69
CA GLU A 76 2.18 22.42 7.24
C GLU A 76 1.87 21.64 8.52
N ILE A 77 2.29 20.36 8.60
CA ILE A 77 2.16 19.58 9.84
C ILE A 77 2.97 20.22 10.97
N THR A 78 4.18 20.72 10.67
CA THR A 78 5.06 21.34 11.66
C THR A 78 4.51 22.69 12.14
N LEU A 79 3.98 23.50 11.22
CA LEU A 79 3.43 24.82 11.53
C LEU A 79 2.12 24.76 12.33
N ARG A 80 1.24 23.80 12.04
CA ARG A 80 -0.09 23.73 12.66
C ARG A 80 -0.09 23.14 14.07
N ASN A 81 1.05 22.61 14.55
CA ASN A 81 1.28 22.03 15.88
C ASN A 81 0.23 20.98 16.35
N LYS A 82 -0.66 20.57 15.45
CA LYS A 82 -1.72 19.58 15.59
C LYS A 82 -1.77 18.83 14.27
N PHE A 83 -1.92 17.51 14.34
CA PHE A 83 -2.04 16.60 13.20
C PHE A 83 -3.37 16.79 12.45
N ASP A 84 -3.68 18.03 12.04
CA ASP A 84 -4.88 18.41 11.33
C ASP A 84 -4.74 18.10 9.84
N PHE A 85 -4.81 16.81 9.53
CA PHE A 85 -4.78 16.33 8.15
C PHE A 85 -6.01 16.78 7.35
N GLU A 86 -7.12 17.13 8.00
CA GLU A 86 -8.32 17.62 7.30
C GLU A 86 -8.13 19.04 6.78
N GLY A 87 -7.55 19.93 7.59
CA GLY A 87 -7.20 21.27 7.15
C GLY A 87 -6.19 21.25 6.01
N ILE A 88 -5.11 20.47 6.16
CA ILE A 88 -4.06 20.35 5.14
C ILE A 88 -4.61 19.75 3.84
N GLN A 89 -5.52 18.79 3.94
CA GLN A 89 -6.18 18.18 2.78
C GLN A 89 -7.01 19.21 2.00
N LYS A 90 -7.80 20.04 2.69
CA LYS A 90 -8.61 21.07 2.02
C LYS A 90 -7.76 22.15 1.35
N ASP A 91 -6.67 22.55 1.99
CA ASP A 91 -5.87 23.69 1.55
C ASP A 91 -4.89 23.32 0.41
N PHE A 92 -4.29 22.12 0.47
CA PHE A 92 -3.17 21.76 -0.42
C PHE A 92 -3.40 20.49 -1.25
N PHE A 93 -4.19 19.54 -0.74
CA PHE A 93 -4.34 18.22 -1.37
C PHE A 93 -5.81 17.81 -1.52
N PRO A 94 -6.66 18.59 -2.23
CA PRO A 94 -8.09 18.33 -2.29
C PRO A 94 -8.43 16.98 -2.93
N GLN A 95 -7.56 16.48 -3.82
CA GLN A 95 -7.66 15.17 -4.45
C GLN A 95 -7.26 13.99 -3.57
N LEU A 96 -6.65 14.23 -2.41
CA LEU A 96 -6.20 13.18 -1.49
C LEU A 96 -7.16 13.07 -0.31
N SER A 97 -7.27 11.86 0.23
CA SER A 97 -7.95 11.63 1.51
C SER A 97 -7.01 11.95 2.68
N PRO A 98 -7.53 12.42 3.83
CA PRO A 98 -6.73 12.60 5.03
C PRO A 98 -5.97 11.32 5.46
N SER A 99 -6.56 10.15 5.20
CA SER A 99 -5.92 8.85 5.43
C SER A 99 -4.65 8.64 4.59
N GLN A 100 -4.63 9.09 3.33
CA GLN A 100 -3.44 9.02 2.47
C GLN A 100 -2.33 9.95 2.99
N LEU A 101 -2.67 11.18 3.40
CA LEU A 101 -1.71 12.13 3.99
C LEU A 101 -1.10 11.56 5.27
N LYS A 102 -1.95 11.02 6.16
CA LYS A 102 -1.52 10.39 7.41
C LYS A 102 -0.61 9.19 7.18
N GLY A 103 -0.97 8.33 6.21
CA GLY A 103 -0.17 7.18 5.80
C GLY A 103 1.22 7.60 5.29
N LYS A 104 1.28 8.64 4.45
CA LYS A 104 2.54 9.17 3.94
C LYS A 104 3.40 9.77 5.06
N TRP A 105 2.82 10.57 5.95
CA TRP A 105 3.53 11.15 7.09
C TRP A 105 4.18 10.08 7.98
N TYR A 106 3.45 9.03 8.35
CA TYR A 106 4.03 7.94 9.14
C TYR A 106 5.13 7.19 8.39
N HIS A 107 5.00 7.03 7.07
CA HIS A 107 6.05 6.46 6.25
C HIS A 107 7.32 7.32 6.28
N LEU A 108 7.18 8.64 6.10
CA LEU A 108 8.28 9.60 6.19
C LEU A 108 8.95 9.60 7.57
N GLN A 109 8.18 9.57 8.66
CA GLN A 109 8.72 9.45 10.02
C GLN A 109 9.53 8.15 10.20
N ARG A 110 9.05 7.04 9.65
CA ARG A 110 9.76 5.75 9.71
C ARG A 110 11.06 5.78 8.91
N GLN A 111 11.06 6.40 7.72
CA GLN A 111 12.26 6.58 6.92
C GLN A 111 13.27 7.54 7.56
N GLY A 112 12.79 8.63 8.17
CA GLY A 112 13.63 9.59 8.90
C GLY A 112 14.39 8.93 10.06
N LYS A 113 13.73 8.05 10.83
CA LYS A 113 14.40 7.26 11.88
C LYS A 113 15.47 6.30 11.32
N GLN A 114 15.26 5.74 10.13
CA GLN A 114 16.24 4.88 9.48
C GLN A 114 17.45 5.66 8.95
N LYS A 115 17.24 6.86 8.40
CA LYS A 115 18.35 7.74 7.96
C LYS A 115 19.18 8.25 9.14
N ILE A 116 18.57 8.61 10.27
CA ILE A 116 19.30 9.02 11.48
C ILE A 116 20.16 7.87 12.02
N ASN A 117 19.63 6.64 12.05
CA ASN A 117 20.39 5.45 12.48
C ASN A 117 21.52 5.08 11.50
N GLN A 118 21.36 5.34 10.20
CA GLN A 118 22.45 5.14 9.23
C GLN A 118 23.54 6.22 9.35
N LEU A 119 23.15 7.49 9.56
CA LEU A 119 24.11 8.59 9.76
C LEU A 119 24.87 8.45 11.08
N SER A 120 24.24 7.97 12.15
CA SER A 120 24.93 7.68 13.41
C SER A 120 25.95 6.54 13.27
N LEU A 121 25.67 5.53 12.45
CA LEU A 121 26.60 4.42 12.16
C LEU A 121 27.83 4.90 11.38
N ILE A 122 27.63 5.77 10.39
CA ILE A 122 28.73 6.35 9.58
C ILE A 122 29.63 7.23 10.46
N PHE A 123 29.04 8.06 11.33
CA PHE A 123 29.81 8.89 12.26
C PHE A 123 30.66 8.05 13.25
N GLN A 124 30.13 6.91 13.70
CA GLN A 124 30.84 6.01 14.62
C GLN A 124 32.02 5.28 13.96
N GLN A 125 31.92 4.98 12.66
CA GLN A 125 33.02 4.37 11.89
C GLN A 125 34.13 5.38 11.54
N VAL A 126 33.79 6.64 11.26
CA VAL A 126 34.78 7.68 10.94
C VAL A 126 35.61 8.06 12.18
N CYS A 127 35.02 8.03 13.38
CA CYS A 127 35.75 8.31 14.62
C CYS A 127 36.69 7.17 15.09
N GLN A 128 36.60 5.96 14.53
CA GLN A 128 37.47 4.82 14.89
C GLN A 128 38.74 4.71 14.03
N GLN A 129 38.90 5.52 12.97
CA GLN A 129 40.06 5.48 12.07
C GLN A 129 41.11 6.59 12.33
N GLN A 130 41.03 7.30 13.46
CA GLN A 130 41.98 8.37 13.84
C GLN A 130 42.83 8.05 15.08
N ILE A 131 43.12 6.77 15.34
CA ILE A 131 44.14 6.32 16.30
C ILE A 131 45.11 5.40 15.56
#